data_AF-A0A6I2IY31-F1
#
_entry.id   AF-A0A6I2IY31-F1
#
_cell.length_a   1.000
_cell.length_b   1.000
_cell.length_c   1.000
_cell.angle_alpha   90.00
_cell.angle_beta   90.00
_cell.angle_gamma   90.00
#
_symmetry.space_group_name_H-M   'P 1'
#
loop_
_entity.id
_entity.type
_entity.pdbx_description
1 polymer ?
#
loop_
_entity_poly.entity_id
_entity_poly.type
_entity_poly.pdbx_seq_one_letter_code
_entity_poly.pdbx_strand_id
1 'polypeptide(L)'
;MGQYRRSLGDFNAFKTLSPSEKQEQTVELVLSDDNQYQFFIDNPRNERAPRLNIVGHGDKGGQTFQGDIPGAHLLTPVQLAERLRAQIIITGARCIRLVSCRAGATGFAQALANELRLPVKAPIGTVTVFEAMKGRFWILKKPANMRKPEEHLFLWYFPGG
;
A
#
# COMPACT_ATOMS: atom_id res chain seq x y z
N MET A 1 -9.21 13.30 -0.69
CA MET A 1 -9.05 12.38 0.47
C MET A 1 -7.73 11.62 0.31
N GLY A 2 -7.26 10.89 1.32
CA GLY A 2 -5.90 10.34 1.42
C GLY A 2 -5.34 10.35 2.85
N GLN A 3 -6.23 10.40 3.85
CA GLN A 3 -5.93 10.69 5.25
C GLN A 3 -5.96 9.47 6.17
N TYR A 4 -5.84 8.26 5.64
CA TYR A 4 -5.75 7.03 6.45
C TYR A 4 -4.31 6.74 6.93
N ARG A 5 -3.36 7.66 6.68
CA ARG A 5 -2.04 7.64 7.31
C ARG A 5 -2.09 8.33 8.67
N ARG A 6 -2.04 7.57 9.76
CA ARG A 6 -2.23 8.07 11.14
C ARG A 6 -1.10 7.67 12.07
N SER A 7 -0.84 8.47 13.09
CA SER A 7 0.08 8.09 14.15
C SER A 7 -0.66 7.26 15.21
N LEU A 8 0.06 6.47 15.99
CA LEU A 8 -0.54 5.78 17.15
C LEU A 8 -1.05 6.78 18.21
N GLY A 9 -0.44 7.96 18.31
CA GLY A 9 -0.88 9.02 19.22
C GLY A 9 -2.31 9.51 18.93
N ASP A 10 -2.77 9.38 17.68
CA ASP A 10 -4.11 9.79 17.26
C ASP A 10 -5.21 8.81 17.71
N PHE A 11 -4.86 7.63 18.24
CA PHE A 11 -5.82 6.57 18.54
C PHE A 11 -6.82 6.92 19.66
N ASN A 12 -6.39 7.69 20.66
CA ASN A 12 -7.31 8.11 21.73
C ASN A 12 -8.38 9.08 21.23
N ALA A 13 -7.98 10.08 20.42
CA ALA A 13 -8.94 10.98 19.78
C ALA A 13 -9.85 10.24 18.79
N PHE A 14 -9.31 9.27 18.04
CA PHE A 14 -10.12 8.44 17.14
C PHE A 14 -11.25 7.69 17.86
N LYS A 15 -11.02 7.18 19.07
CA LYS A 15 -12.03 6.44 19.83
C LYS A 15 -13.25 7.30 20.18
N THR A 16 -13.10 8.61 20.33
CA THR A 16 -14.20 9.53 20.69
C THR A 16 -14.99 10.03 19.49
N LEU A 17 -14.57 9.73 18.26
CA LEU A 17 -15.26 10.12 17.04
C LEU A 17 -16.58 9.35 16.84
N SER A 18 -17.49 9.97 16.09
CA SER A 18 -18.69 9.32 15.59
C SER A 18 -18.36 8.17 14.62
N PRO A 19 -19.29 7.22 14.39
CA PRO A 19 -19.06 6.12 13.46
C PRO A 19 -18.69 6.56 12.03
N SER A 20 -19.34 7.60 11.50
CA SER A 20 -19.05 8.12 10.15
C SER A 20 -17.64 8.71 10.06
N GLU A 21 -17.24 9.51 11.06
CA GLU A 21 -15.89 10.07 11.11
C GLU A 21 -14.82 8.97 11.23
N LYS A 22 -15.10 7.89 11.98
CA LYS A 22 -14.19 6.74 12.05
C LYS A 22 -14.05 6.05 10.69
N GLN A 23 -15.15 5.90 9.96
CA GLN A 23 -15.14 5.30 8.62
C GLN A 23 -14.33 6.15 7.63
N GLU A 24 -14.46 7.47 7.65
CA GLU A 24 -13.69 8.39 6.79
C GLU A 24 -12.19 8.37 7.08
N GLN A 25 -11.80 8.00 8.30
CA GLN A 25 -10.41 7.96 8.74
C GLN A 25 -9.76 6.58 8.63
N THR A 26 -10.51 5.56 8.22
CA THR A 26 -10.05 4.17 8.08
C THR A 26 -10.30 3.66 6.66
N VAL A 27 -9.58 2.61 6.26
CA VAL A 27 -9.81 1.93 4.99
C VAL A 27 -10.30 0.52 5.23
N GLU A 28 -11.24 0.09 4.42
CA GLU A 28 -11.60 -1.33 4.32
C GLU A 28 -10.66 -1.99 3.34
N LEU A 29 -10.16 -3.16 3.70
CA LEU A 29 -9.32 -3.97 2.83
C LEU A 29 -10.18 -5.03 2.15
N VAL A 30 -10.15 -5.01 0.82
CA VAL A 30 -10.86 -5.97 -0.03
C VAL A 30 -9.89 -7.07 -0.42
N LEU A 31 -10.34 -8.33 -0.34
CA LEU A 31 -9.57 -9.48 -0.80
C LEU A 31 -9.61 -9.55 -2.33
N SER A 32 -8.49 -9.84 -2.97
CA SER A 32 -8.43 -10.07 -4.42
C SER A 32 -9.17 -11.34 -4.82
N ASP A 33 -9.73 -11.37 -6.04
CA ASP A 33 -10.50 -12.52 -6.54
C ASP A 33 -9.70 -13.82 -6.56
N ASP A 34 -8.37 -13.73 -6.73
CA ASP A 34 -7.44 -14.86 -6.72
C ASP A 34 -6.91 -15.21 -5.32
N ASN A 35 -7.41 -14.55 -4.27
CA ASN A 35 -7.02 -14.71 -2.87
C ASN A 35 -5.49 -14.60 -2.65
N GLN A 36 -4.81 -13.69 -3.35
CA GLN A 36 -3.36 -13.49 -3.22
C GLN A 36 -2.96 -12.20 -2.51
N TYR A 37 -3.83 -11.21 -2.43
CA TYR A 37 -3.53 -9.96 -1.75
C TYR A 37 -4.80 -9.25 -1.29
N GLN A 38 -4.61 -8.29 -0.38
CA GLN A 38 -5.65 -7.34 -0.03
C GLN A 38 -5.36 -5.98 -0.66
N PHE A 39 -6.42 -5.24 -0.99
CA PHE A 39 -6.28 -3.93 -1.61
C PHE A 39 -7.38 -2.96 -1.19
N PHE A 40 -7.18 -1.68 -1.53
CA PHE A 40 -8.23 -0.67 -1.51
C PHE A 40 -7.93 0.44 -2.51
N ILE A 41 -8.95 1.19 -2.90
CA ILE A 41 -8.85 2.29 -3.85
C ILE A 41 -8.94 3.63 -3.13
N ASP A 42 -8.12 4.60 -3.55
CA ASP A 42 -8.29 5.98 -3.15
C ASP A 42 -7.98 6.96 -4.29
N ASN A 43 -8.40 8.22 -4.12
CA ASN A 43 -8.07 9.30 -5.05
C ASN A 43 -7.03 10.21 -4.37
N PRO A 44 -5.75 10.19 -4.79
CA PRO A 44 -4.70 11.02 -4.20
C PRO A 44 -5.06 12.51 -4.36
N ARG A 45 -4.78 13.34 -3.35
CA ARG A 45 -5.16 14.77 -3.36
C ARG A 45 -4.72 15.56 -4.60
N ASN A 46 -3.60 15.17 -5.22
CA ASN A 46 -3.00 15.88 -6.35
C ASN A 46 -3.07 15.09 -7.66
N GLU A 47 -3.82 13.98 -7.70
CA GLU A 47 -4.01 13.16 -8.90
C GLU A 47 -5.50 12.94 -9.11
N ARG A 48 -6.00 13.25 -10.32
CA ARG A 48 -7.42 13.07 -10.67
C ARG A 48 -7.80 11.62 -10.97
N ALA A 49 -6.91 10.68 -10.70
CA ALA A 49 -7.07 9.29 -11.07
C ALA A 49 -7.07 8.37 -9.84
N PRO A 50 -7.84 7.27 -9.87
CA PRO A 50 -7.81 6.26 -8.82
C PRO A 50 -6.42 5.66 -8.68
N ARG A 51 -6.04 5.41 -7.43
CA ARG A 51 -4.86 4.64 -7.06
C ARG A 51 -5.27 3.32 -6.46
N LEU A 52 -4.64 2.25 -6.93
CA LEU A 52 -4.76 0.93 -6.35
C LEU A 52 -3.68 0.72 -5.28
N ASN A 53 -4.10 0.50 -4.04
CA ASN A 53 -3.21 0.32 -2.90
C ASN A 53 -3.19 -1.16 -2.53
N ILE A 54 -2.03 -1.80 -2.64
CA ILE A 54 -1.86 -3.24 -2.42
C ILE A 54 -1.15 -3.48 -1.09
N VAL A 55 -1.72 -4.32 -0.24
CA VAL A 55 -1.22 -4.62 1.11
C VAL A 55 -0.58 -6.01 1.15
N GLY A 56 0.62 -6.07 1.70
CA GLY A 56 1.35 -7.31 1.88
C GLY A 56 2.71 -7.11 2.52
N HIS A 57 3.50 -8.17 2.51
CA HIS A 57 4.88 -8.20 2.99
C HIS A 57 5.85 -8.21 1.82
N GLY A 58 7.02 -7.63 2.04
CA GLY A 58 8.19 -7.85 1.19
C GLY A 58 9.04 -8.94 1.84
N ASP A 59 9.69 -9.78 1.04
CA ASP A 59 10.65 -10.73 1.57
C ASP A 59 11.93 -10.03 2.09
N LYS A 60 12.75 -10.78 2.86
CA LYS A 60 14.00 -10.25 3.42
C LYS A 60 15.00 -9.81 2.34
N GLY A 61 14.93 -10.42 1.15
CA GLY A 61 15.76 -10.10 0.00
C GLY A 61 15.23 -8.93 -0.84
N GLY A 62 13.98 -8.50 -0.62
CA GLY A 62 13.34 -7.44 -1.37
C GLY A 62 12.97 -7.78 -2.81
N GLN A 63 12.96 -9.05 -3.18
CA GLN A 63 12.74 -9.50 -4.56
C GLN A 63 11.31 -9.99 -4.79
N THR A 64 10.58 -10.29 -3.72
CA THR A 64 9.22 -10.80 -3.82
C THR A 64 8.24 -10.07 -2.91
N PHE A 65 6.98 -10.11 -3.33
CA PHE A 65 5.83 -9.61 -2.59
C PHE A 65 4.93 -10.79 -2.21
N GLN A 66 4.38 -10.78 -1.01
CA GLN A 66 3.37 -11.74 -0.57
C GLN A 66 2.22 -11.00 0.09
N GLY A 67 0.97 -11.32 -0.26
CA GLY A 67 -0.19 -10.76 0.44
C GLY A 67 -0.19 -11.10 1.93
N ASP A 68 -0.71 -10.19 2.76
CA ASP A 68 -0.84 -10.40 4.21
C ASP A 68 -2.10 -11.22 4.56
N ILE A 69 -2.20 -12.41 3.97
CA ILE A 69 -3.35 -13.32 4.12
C ILE A 69 -2.88 -14.79 4.13
N PRO A 70 -3.61 -15.69 4.81
CA PRO A 70 -3.30 -17.12 4.78
C PRO A 70 -3.32 -17.68 3.36
N GLY A 71 -2.28 -18.43 3.00
CA GLY A 71 -2.19 -19.10 1.69
C GLY A 71 -1.73 -18.22 0.52
N ALA A 72 -1.42 -16.94 0.73
CA ALA A 72 -0.78 -16.13 -0.30
C ALA A 72 0.62 -16.66 -0.63
N HIS A 73 0.99 -16.64 -1.90
CA HIS A 73 2.31 -17.06 -2.37
C HIS A 73 3.26 -15.86 -2.53
N LEU A 74 4.56 -16.14 -2.54
CA LEU A 74 5.56 -15.15 -2.93
C LEU A 74 5.47 -14.91 -4.43
N LEU A 75 5.41 -13.64 -4.83
CA LEU A 75 5.23 -13.19 -6.20
C LEU A 75 6.41 -12.31 -6.61
N THR A 76 7.00 -12.59 -7.76
CA THR A 76 7.92 -11.68 -8.44
C THR A 76 7.17 -10.44 -8.95
N PRO A 77 7.88 -9.36 -9.35
CA PRO A 77 7.24 -8.19 -9.97
C PRO A 77 6.36 -8.55 -11.17
N VAL A 78 6.82 -9.47 -12.03
CA VAL A 78 6.08 -9.95 -13.22
C VAL A 78 4.79 -10.66 -12.80
N GLN A 79 4.88 -11.61 -11.86
CA GLN A 79 3.72 -12.37 -11.39
C GLN A 79 2.71 -11.49 -10.67
N LEU A 80 3.18 -10.52 -9.87
CA LEU A 80 2.31 -9.54 -9.25
C LEU A 80 1.64 -8.67 -10.32
N ALA A 81 2.40 -8.18 -11.31
CA ALA A 81 1.85 -7.36 -12.39
C ALA A 81 0.71 -8.08 -13.12
N GLU A 82 0.90 -9.35 -13.48
CA GLU A 82 -0.13 -10.19 -14.11
C GLU A 82 -1.43 -10.23 -13.29
N ARG A 83 -1.32 -10.48 -11.99
CA ARG A 83 -2.47 -10.55 -11.07
C ARG A 83 -3.16 -9.21 -10.85
N LEU A 84 -2.43 -8.10 -10.97
CA LEU A 84 -2.99 -6.76 -10.81
C LEU A 84 -3.73 -6.26 -12.07
N ARG A 85 -3.48 -6.82 -13.26
CA ARG A 85 -4.03 -6.28 -14.52
C ARG A 85 -5.56 -6.18 -14.53
N ALA A 86 -6.25 -7.24 -14.09
CA ALA A 86 -7.70 -7.24 -14.03
C ALA A 86 -8.23 -6.15 -13.07
N GLN A 87 -7.65 -6.06 -11.87
CA GLN A 87 -8.06 -5.07 -10.87
C GLN A 87 -7.81 -3.64 -11.35
N ILE A 88 -6.69 -3.40 -12.06
CA ILE A 88 -6.37 -2.10 -12.66
C ILE A 88 -7.43 -1.69 -13.69
N ILE A 89 -7.84 -2.61 -14.57
CA ILE A 89 -8.88 -2.36 -15.58
C ILE A 89 -10.22 -2.04 -14.90
N ILE A 90 -10.65 -2.88 -13.96
CA ILE A 90 -11.93 -2.73 -13.25
C ILE A 90 -12.01 -1.39 -12.51
N THR A 91 -10.92 -0.98 -11.87
CA THR A 91 -10.89 0.22 -11.02
C THR A 91 -10.52 1.49 -11.78
N GLY A 92 -10.04 1.37 -13.02
CA GLY A 92 -9.47 2.47 -13.78
C GLY A 92 -8.22 3.07 -13.14
N ALA A 93 -7.51 2.32 -12.29
CA ALA A 93 -6.36 2.82 -11.57
C ALA A 93 -5.26 3.29 -12.53
N ARG A 94 -4.66 4.46 -12.23
CA ARG A 94 -3.56 5.03 -13.03
C ARG A 94 -2.22 5.02 -12.31
N CYS A 95 -2.21 4.59 -11.06
CA CYS A 95 -1.00 4.37 -10.29
C CYS A 95 -1.24 3.33 -9.22
N ILE A 96 -0.15 2.74 -8.74
CA ILE A 96 -0.16 1.73 -7.68
C ILE A 96 0.52 2.32 -6.44
N ARG A 97 0.09 1.93 -5.24
CA ARG A 97 0.92 2.04 -4.04
C ARG A 97 1.10 0.68 -3.38
N LEU A 98 2.35 0.31 -3.16
CA LEU A 98 2.70 -0.82 -2.31
C LEU A 98 2.67 -0.37 -0.85
N VAL A 99 1.85 -1.05 -0.05
CA VAL A 99 1.81 -0.99 1.40
C VAL A 99 2.52 -2.24 1.89
N SER A 100 3.83 -2.31 1.60
CA SER A 100 4.69 -3.46 1.84
C SER A 100 6.11 -2.98 2.16
N CYS A 101 6.70 -3.52 3.24
CA CYS A 101 7.98 -3.07 3.77
C CYS A 101 9.08 -3.09 2.71
N ARG A 102 9.87 -1.99 2.65
CA ARG A 102 11.10 -1.85 1.85
C ARG A 102 10.98 -2.10 0.35
N ALA A 103 9.77 -2.21 -0.20
CA ALA A 103 9.57 -2.50 -1.62
C ALA A 103 10.18 -1.43 -2.56
N GLY A 104 10.41 -0.21 -2.07
CA GLY A 104 11.13 0.83 -2.80
C GLY A 104 12.66 0.72 -2.70
N ALA A 105 13.20 0.15 -1.62
CA ALA A 105 14.64 0.10 -1.38
C ALA A 105 15.37 -1.00 -2.16
N THR A 106 14.62 -1.89 -2.82
CA THR A 106 15.13 -3.18 -3.29
C THR A 106 15.05 -3.35 -4.81
N GLY A 107 14.58 -2.32 -5.53
CA GLY A 107 14.32 -2.38 -6.96
C GLY A 107 12.98 -3.03 -7.35
N PHE A 108 12.30 -3.70 -6.41
CA PHE A 108 11.00 -4.34 -6.67
C PHE A 108 9.97 -3.37 -7.24
N ALA A 109 9.83 -2.18 -6.64
CA ALA A 109 8.87 -1.17 -7.09
C ALA A 109 9.18 -0.65 -8.51
N GLN A 110 10.46 -0.49 -8.87
CA GLN A 110 10.86 -0.06 -10.20
C GLN A 110 10.57 -1.15 -11.24
N ALA A 111 10.92 -2.40 -10.94
CA ALA A 111 10.60 -3.54 -11.79
C ALA A 111 9.07 -3.66 -12.00
N LEU A 112 8.28 -3.55 -10.93
CA LEU A 112 6.82 -3.58 -11.03
C LEU A 112 6.26 -2.43 -11.87
N ALA A 113 6.81 -1.22 -11.74
CA ALA A 113 6.41 -0.07 -12.56
C ALA A 113 6.66 -0.32 -14.05
N ASN A 114 7.80 -0.92 -14.39
CA ASN A 114 8.15 -1.29 -15.75
C ASN A 114 7.18 -2.34 -16.32
N GLU A 115 6.88 -3.39 -15.55
CA GLU A 115 5.96 -4.47 -15.96
C GLU A 115 4.51 -3.99 -16.16
N LEU A 116 4.05 -3.09 -15.28
CA LEU A 116 2.70 -2.54 -15.36
C LEU A 116 2.56 -1.38 -16.36
N ARG A 117 3.67 -0.75 -16.74
CA ARG A 117 3.70 0.55 -17.42
C ARG A 117 2.87 1.61 -16.69
N LEU A 118 2.87 1.56 -15.36
CA LEU A 118 2.20 2.52 -14.48
C LEU A 118 3.14 2.99 -13.37
N PRO A 119 2.99 4.23 -12.87
CA PRO A 119 3.72 4.70 -11.70
C PRO A 119 3.41 3.85 -10.47
N VAL A 120 4.45 3.46 -9.75
CA VAL A 120 4.35 2.73 -8.48
C VAL A 120 4.90 3.60 -7.35
N LYS A 121 4.15 3.75 -6.27
CA LYS A 121 4.62 4.37 -5.03
C LYS A 121 4.96 3.29 -4.00
N ALA A 122 6.15 3.33 -3.43
CA ALA A 122 6.57 2.32 -2.46
C ALA A 122 7.40 2.91 -1.32
N PRO A 123 7.33 2.31 -0.12
CA PRO A 123 8.12 2.74 1.04
C PRO A 123 9.58 2.32 0.89
N ILE A 124 10.49 3.16 1.37
CA ILE A 124 11.90 2.79 1.57
C ILE A 124 12.07 1.95 2.82
N GLY A 125 11.38 2.31 3.91
CA GLY A 125 11.46 1.60 5.18
C GLY A 125 10.27 0.67 5.43
N THR A 126 9.98 0.48 6.71
CA THR A 126 8.91 -0.42 7.15
C THR A 126 7.55 0.27 7.15
N VAL A 127 6.52 -0.48 6.81
CA VAL A 127 5.13 -0.05 6.88
C VAL A 127 4.40 -0.92 7.90
N THR A 128 3.43 -0.33 8.58
CA THR A 128 2.58 -1.07 9.52
C THR A 128 1.14 -0.76 9.19
N VAL A 129 0.35 -1.81 9.00
CA VAL A 129 -1.11 -1.73 8.89
C VAL A 129 -1.68 -2.12 10.25
N PHE A 130 -2.61 -1.33 10.76
CA PHE A 130 -3.18 -1.49 12.10
C PHE A 130 -4.70 -1.53 12.01
N GLU A 131 -5.33 -2.58 12.52
CA GLU A 131 -6.79 -2.66 12.58
C GLU A 131 -7.31 -1.69 13.67
N ALA A 132 -7.90 -0.58 13.24
CA ALA A 132 -8.39 0.46 14.14
C ALA A 132 -9.84 0.20 14.59
N MET A 133 -10.60 -0.53 13.78
CA MET A 133 -11.93 -1.05 14.09
C MET A 133 -12.17 -2.32 13.26
N LYS A 134 -13.12 -3.16 13.66
CA LYS A 134 -13.39 -4.45 12.99
C LYS A 134 -13.48 -4.28 11.46
N GLY A 135 -12.56 -4.91 10.73
CA GLY A 135 -12.50 -4.90 9.27
C GLY A 135 -11.99 -3.60 8.65
N ARG A 136 -11.54 -2.61 9.43
CA ARG A 136 -11.03 -1.34 8.93
C ARG A 136 -9.73 -0.91 9.57
N PHE A 137 -8.84 -0.40 8.73
CA PHE A 137 -7.42 -0.31 9.02
C PHE A 137 -6.89 1.11 8.87
N TRP A 138 -5.80 1.37 9.58
CA TRP A 138 -4.89 2.49 9.39
C TRP A 138 -3.60 2.01 8.75
N ILE A 139 -3.00 2.86 7.93
CA ILE A 139 -1.60 2.72 7.53
C ILE A 139 -0.80 3.62 8.45
N LEU A 140 -0.02 3.07 9.36
CA LEU A 140 0.67 3.89 10.35
C LEU A 140 1.71 4.80 9.70
N LYS A 141 1.61 6.10 10.02
CA LYS A 141 2.64 7.08 9.73
C LYS A 141 3.71 6.93 10.81
N LYS A 142 4.85 6.37 10.45
CA LYS A 142 6.02 6.34 11.34
C LYS A 142 6.69 7.72 11.38
N PRO A 143 7.10 8.20 12.55
CA PRO A 143 7.98 9.36 12.63
C PRO A 143 9.32 9.03 11.97
N ALA A 144 10.02 10.06 11.48
CA ALA A 144 11.36 9.89 10.94
C ALA A 144 12.30 9.36 12.03
N ASN A 145 13.00 8.27 11.76
CA ASN A 145 14.13 7.85 12.59
C ASN A 145 15.31 8.77 12.29
N MET A 146 15.79 9.54 13.27
CA MET A 146 16.90 10.48 13.04
C MET A 146 18.20 9.81 12.55
N ARG A 147 18.38 8.51 12.79
CA ARG A 147 19.54 7.75 12.29
C ARG A 147 19.40 7.29 10.84
N LYS A 148 18.16 7.19 10.35
CA LYS A 148 17.81 6.73 9.00
C LYS A 148 16.55 7.47 8.54
N PRO A 149 16.66 8.79 8.29
CA PRO A 149 15.50 9.59 7.94
C PRO A 149 14.81 9.02 6.70
N GLU A 150 15.51 8.62 5.67
CA GLU A 150 14.95 8.07 4.43
C GLU A 150 13.94 6.92 4.61
N GLU A 151 14.04 6.11 5.68
CA GLU A 151 13.13 4.99 5.92
C GLU A 151 11.66 5.42 6.13
N HIS A 152 11.36 6.68 6.44
CA HIS A 152 9.97 7.18 6.53
C HIS A 152 9.34 7.51 5.17
N LEU A 153 10.14 7.56 4.10
CA LEU A 153 9.72 8.04 2.79
C LEU A 153 8.96 6.98 2.00
N PHE A 154 8.04 7.48 1.17
CA PHE A 154 7.44 6.74 0.08
C PHE A 154 7.82 7.44 -1.22
N LEU A 155 8.59 6.76 -2.06
CA LEU A 155 9.06 7.29 -3.33
C LEU A 155 8.20 6.79 -4.48
N TRP A 156 8.21 7.57 -5.57
CA TRP A 156 7.57 7.21 -6.83
C TRP A 156 8.60 6.60 -7.78
N TYR A 157 8.18 5.56 -8.48
CA TYR A 157 8.93 4.82 -9.48
C TYR A 157 8.12 4.87 -10.77
N PHE A 158 8.74 5.33 -11.85
CA PHE A 158 8.07 5.54 -13.14
C PHE A 158 8.59 4.52 -14.17
N PRO A 159 7.74 4.06 -15.11
CA PRO A 159 8.18 3.13 -16.14
C PRO A 159 9.38 3.68 -16.94
N GLY A 160 10.37 2.81 -17.20
CA GLY A 160 11.59 3.13 -17.96
C GLY A 160 12.72 3.79 -17.16
N GLY A 161 12.56 3.93 -15.84
CA GLY A 161 13.61 4.35 -14.90
C GLY A 161 14.52 3.22 -14.45
#